data_AF-A0A2V8LSJ9-F1
#
_entry.id   AF-A0A2V8LSJ9-F1
#
_cell.length_a   1.000
_cell.length_b   1.000
_cell.length_c   1.000
_cell.angle_alpha   90.00
_cell.angle_beta   90.00
_cell.angle_gamma   90.00
#
_symmetry.space_group_name_H-M   'P 1'
#
loop_
_entity.id
_entity.type
_entity.pdbx_description
1 polymer ?
#
loop_
_entity_poly.entity_id
_entity_poly.type
_entity_poly.pdbx_seq_one_letter_code
_entity_poly.pdbx_strand_id
1 'polypeptide(L)'
;MIKAIASVLFFAMSILAVEDLHDYRVLATNKTSTMEKEMNEAAAAGFRFEAAMGGQTAFGGDEVVTIMSKERSAPNTGRYSYKLLATSKTSTMQKELQQAGNEGFKFVGVTVPKTAFGGKEVVSILRKEMRR
;
A
#
# COMPACT_ATOMS: atom_id res chain seq x y z
N MET A 1 -41.43 5.58 -38.11
CA MET A 1 -40.38 4.62 -37.69
C MET A 1 -39.07 5.34 -37.32
N ILE A 2 -39.07 6.26 -36.34
CA ILE A 2 -37.85 7.02 -35.95
C ILE A 2 -37.59 7.01 -34.43
N LYS A 3 -38.52 6.51 -33.60
CA LYS A 3 -38.38 6.53 -32.13
C LYS A 3 -37.58 5.38 -31.52
N ALA A 4 -37.21 4.34 -32.28
CA ALA A 4 -36.54 3.15 -31.75
C ALA A 4 -35.01 3.28 -31.65
N ILE A 5 -34.39 4.20 -32.40
CA ILE A 5 -32.91 4.29 -32.50
C ILE A 5 -32.31 5.12 -31.35
N ALA A 6 -33.05 6.09 -30.80
CA ALA A 6 -32.57 6.95 -29.71
C ALA A 6 -32.42 6.21 -28.36
N SER A 7 -33.23 5.17 -28.09
CA SER A 7 -33.18 4.44 -26.82
C SER A 7 -32.01 3.45 -26.72
N VAL A 8 -31.52 2.93 -27.86
CA VAL A 8 -30.36 2.03 -27.88
C VAL A 8 -29.05 2.81 -27.67
N LEU A 9 -29.00 4.06 -28.14
CA LEU A 9 -27.83 4.92 -27.95
C LEU A 9 -27.66 5.37 -26.48
N PHE A 10 -28.76 5.55 -25.75
CA PHE A 10 -28.73 5.89 -24.33
C PHE A 10 -28.30 4.71 -23.44
N PHE A 11 -28.62 3.47 -23.85
CA PHE A 11 -28.25 2.27 -23.10
C PHE A 11 -26.77 1.89 -23.29
N ALA A 12 -26.15 2.30 -24.40
CA ALA A 12 -24.74 2.06 -24.66
C ALA A 12 -23.79 2.98 -23.86
N MET A 13 -24.27 4.16 -23.43
CA MET A 13 -23.46 5.11 -22.64
C MET A 13 -23.37 4.72 -21.15
N SER A 14 -24.30 3.92 -20.65
CA SER A 14 -24.33 3.45 -19.26
C SER A 14 -23.20 2.49 -18.90
N ILE A 15 -22.51 1.91 -19.89
CA ILE A 15 -21.45 0.90 -19.70
C ILE A 15 -20.09 1.57 -19.38
N LEU A 16 -19.94 2.88 -19.56
CA LEU A 16 -18.65 3.57 -19.39
C LEU A 16 -18.42 4.18 -18.01
N ALA A 17 -19.38 4.07 -17.08
CA ALA A 17 -19.11 4.30 -15.66
C ALA A 17 -18.71 2.97 -15.03
N VAL A 18 -17.53 2.45 -15.36
CA VAL A 18 -16.82 1.61 -14.38
C VAL A 18 -16.56 2.56 -13.23
N GLU A 19 -17.44 2.55 -12.23
CA GLU A 19 -17.17 3.30 -11.02
C GLU A 19 -15.79 2.87 -10.53
N ASP A 20 -14.93 3.86 -10.24
CA ASP A 20 -13.58 3.67 -9.75
C ASP A 20 -13.61 3.19 -8.28
N LEU A 21 -14.29 2.05 -8.07
CA LEU A 21 -14.58 1.47 -6.79
C LEU A 21 -13.32 0.81 -6.27
N HIS A 22 -12.86 1.35 -5.15
CA HIS A 22 -11.72 0.83 -4.43
C HIS A 22 -12.19 0.10 -3.17
N ASP A 23 -11.69 -1.11 -2.96
CA ASP A 23 -11.69 -1.74 -1.65
C ASP A 23 -10.51 -1.18 -0.86
N TYR A 24 -10.74 -0.76 0.38
CA TYR A 24 -9.69 -0.28 1.27
C TYR A 24 -9.48 -1.25 2.43
N ARG A 25 -8.22 -1.39 2.85
CA ARG A 25 -7.82 -2.14 4.03
C ARG A 25 -6.84 -1.31 4.85
N VAL A 26 -7.12 -1.21 6.14
CA VAL A 26 -6.21 -0.61 7.11
C VAL A 26 -5.44 -1.72 7.80
N LEU A 27 -4.12 -1.57 7.89
CA LEU A 27 -3.22 -2.41 8.67
C LEU A 27 -2.64 -1.54 9.79
N ALA A 28 -2.61 -2.06 11.01
CA ALA A 28 -2.08 -1.36 12.17
C ALA A 28 -1.26 -2.32 13.01
N THR A 29 -0.02 -1.93 13.36
CA THR A 29 0.83 -2.75 14.22
C THR A 29 1.85 -1.93 14.98
N ASN A 30 2.29 -2.45 16.12
CA ASN A 30 3.37 -1.90 16.94
C ASN A 30 4.76 -2.50 16.60
N LYS A 31 4.85 -3.42 15.63
CA LYS A 31 6.09 -4.08 15.23
C LYS A 31 6.32 -4.03 13.71
N THR A 32 7.40 -3.39 13.25
CA THR A 32 7.65 -3.22 11.81
C THR A 32 7.75 -4.55 11.04
N SER A 33 8.29 -5.61 11.66
CA SER A 33 8.42 -6.92 11.01
C SER A 33 7.06 -7.58 10.72
N THR A 34 6.03 -7.33 11.54
CA THR A 34 4.68 -7.83 11.27
C THR A 34 4.03 -7.00 10.16
N MET A 35 4.29 -5.69 10.09
CA MET A 35 3.78 -4.84 9.00
C MET A 35 4.28 -5.28 7.62
N GLU A 36 5.56 -5.65 7.47
CA GLU A 36 6.05 -6.16 6.18
C GLU A 36 5.29 -7.41 5.74
N LYS A 37 5.10 -8.37 6.67
CA LYS A 37 4.34 -9.59 6.41
C LYS A 37 2.89 -9.29 6.02
N GLU A 38 2.20 -8.47 6.80
CA GLU A 38 0.81 -8.10 6.58
C GLU A 38 0.60 -7.34 5.26
N MET A 39 1.53 -6.44 4.90
CA MET A 39 1.50 -5.74 3.61
C MET A 39 1.69 -6.70 2.43
N ASN A 40 2.59 -7.70 2.55
CA ASN A 40 2.77 -8.71 1.51
C ASN A 40 1.55 -9.65 1.41
N GLU A 41 0.90 -10.02 2.52
CA GLU A 41 -0.36 -10.77 2.52
C GLU A 41 -1.49 -9.98 1.84
N ALA A 42 -1.60 -8.68 2.13
CA ALA A 42 -2.54 -7.80 1.46
C ALA A 42 -2.21 -7.65 -0.04
N ALA A 43 -0.93 -7.60 -0.40
CA ALA A 43 -0.48 -7.56 -1.80
C ALA A 43 -0.83 -8.83 -2.57
N ALA A 44 -0.70 -10.00 -1.94
CA ALA A 44 -1.16 -11.27 -2.49
C ALA A 44 -2.66 -11.25 -2.79
N ALA A 45 -3.46 -10.60 -1.93
CA ALA A 45 -4.89 -10.37 -2.15
C ALA A 45 -5.21 -9.25 -3.17
N GLY A 46 -4.19 -8.64 -3.79
CA GLY A 46 -4.32 -7.62 -4.83
C GLY A 46 -4.33 -6.18 -4.33
N PHE A 47 -4.13 -5.95 -3.02
CA PHE A 47 -4.06 -4.59 -2.51
C PHE A 47 -2.69 -3.95 -2.78
N ARG A 48 -2.68 -2.63 -2.99
CA ARG A 48 -1.49 -1.79 -3.11
C ARG A 48 -1.44 -0.78 -1.98
N PHE A 49 -0.24 -0.52 -1.51
CA PHE A 49 0.08 0.58 -0.59
C PHE A 49 -0.34 1.94 -1.16
N GLU A 50 -1.01 2.74 -0.32
CA GLU A 50 -1.37 4.13 -0.61
C GLU A 50 -0.63 5.11 0.30
N ALA A 51 -0.69 4.89 1.62
CA ALA A 51 -0.12 5.81 2.60
C ALA A 51 0.21 5.09 3.91
N ALA A 52 1.14 5.66 4.67
CA ALA A 52 1.45 5.24 6.02
C ALA A 52 1.50 6.44 6.97
N MET A 53 1.17 6.18 8.23
CA MET A 53 1.29 7.12 9.34
C MET A 53 1.85 6.37 10.54
N GLY A 54 2.73 7.03 11.29
CA GLY A 54 3.28 6.54 12.55
C GLY A 54 2.86 7.49 13.66
N GLY A 55 2.42 6.96 14.81
CA GLY A 55 2.04 7.80 15.94
C GLY A 55 1.05 7.13 16.88
N GLN A 56 0.54 7.91 17.83
CA GLN A 56 -0.47 7.44 18.77
C GLN A 56 -1.82 7.26 18.09
N THR A 57 -2.38 6.06 18.19
CA THR A 57 -3.75 5.73 17.82
C THR A 57 -4.60 5.56 19.07
N ALA A 58 -5.92 5.75 18.92
CA ALA A 58 -6.86 5.66 20.03
C ALA A 58 -7.00 4.24 20.64
N PHE A 59 -6.58 3.20 19.92
CA PHE A 59 -6.84 1.81 20.29
C PHE A 59 -5.58 0.96 20.54
N GLY A 60 -4.39 1.39 20.10
CA GLY A 60 -3.17 0.58 20.19
C GLY A 60 -1.91 1.31 20.64
N GLY A 61 -2.01 2.60 21.00
CA GLY A 61 -0.85 3.38 21.43
C GLY A 61 0.02 3.76 20.23
N ASP A 62 1.34 3.68 20.37
CA ASP A 62 2.28 4.04 19.31
C ASP A 62 2.35 2.93 18.24
N GLU A 63 1.75 3.19 17.08
CA GLU A 63 1.62 2.22 15.99
C GLU A 63 2.05 2.79 14.65
N VAL A 64 2.38 1.88 13.72
CA VAL A 64 2.40 2.15 12.29
C VAL A 64 1.04 1.74 11.72
N VAL A 65 0.37 2.69 11.08
CA VAL A 65 -0.89 2.49 10.35
C VAL A 65 -0.62 2.65 8.87
N THR A 66 -1.06 1.68 8.06
CA THR A 66 -0.94 1.68 6.62
C THR A 66 -2.31 1.54 5.97
N ILE A 67 -2.57 2.34 4.94
CA ILE A 67 -3.75 2.22 4.07
C ILE A 67 -3.33 1.48 2.80
N MET A 68 -4.09 0.43 2.49
CA MET A 68 -3.97 -0.35 1.28
C MET A 68 -5.25 -0.22 0.46
N SER A 69 -5.16 -0.08 -0.86
CA SER A 69 -6.32 -0.02 -1.77
C SER A 69 -6.28 -1.13 -2.82
N LYS A 70 -7.42 -1.51 -3.36
CA LYS A 70 -7.52 -2.40 -4.51
C LYS A 70 -8.67 -1.95 -5.40
N GLU A 71 -8.41 -1.73 -6.67
CA GLU A 71 -9.46 -1.52 -7.67
C GLU A 71 -10.32 -2.80 -7.79
N ARG A 72 -11.63 -2.67 -7.54
CA ARG A 72 -12.55 -3.82 -7.49
C ARG A 72 -12.66 -4.55 -8.83
N SER A 73 -12.44 -3.82 -9.93
CA SER A 73 -12.55 -4.32 -11.30
C SER A 73 -11.20 -4.77 -11.89
N ALA A 74 -10.09 -4.62 -11.18
CA ALA A 74 -8.77 -4.93 -11.71
C ALA A 74 -8.44 -6.44 -11.62
N PRO A 75 -8.01 -7.08 -12.72
CA PRO A 75 -7.71 -8.52 -12.75
C PRO A 75 -6.36 -8.90 -12.10
N ASN A 76 -5.69 -7.97 -11.41
CA ASN A 76 -4.31 -8.13 -10.99
C ASN A 76 -4.14 -8.35 -9.48
N THR A 77 -4.22 -9.61 -9.04
CA THR A 77 -3.73 -10.06 -7.73
C THR A 77 -2.22 -10.33 -7.76
N GLY A 78 -1.52 -10.13 -6.63
CA GLY A 78 -0.14 -10.58 -6.41
C GLY A 78 0.97 -9.82 -7.15
N ARG A 79 0.73 -8.57 -7.60
CA ARG A 79 1.69 -7.81 -8.44
C ARG A 79 2.84 -7.16 -7.65
N TYR A 80 2.74 -7.06 -6.34
CA TYR A 80 3.70 -6.29 -5.54
C TYR A 80 4.29 -7.12 -4.41
N SER A 81 5.58 -6.88 -4.15
CA SER A 81 6.27 -7.30 -2.93
C SER A 81 6.72 -6.05 -2.18
N TYR A 82 6.58 -6.07 -0.86
CA TYR A 82 6.94 -4.97 0.03
C TYR A 82 8.12 -5.33 0.91
N LYS A 83 9.00 -4.35 1.15
CA LYS A 83 10.12 -4.43 2.10
C LYS A 83 10.09 -3.21 3.00
N LEU A 84 10.18 -3.41 4.30
CA LEU A 84 10.22 -2.33 5.29
C LEU A 84 11.60 -2.28 5.94
N LEU A 85 12.23 -1.12 5.85
CA LEU A 85 13.52 -0.86 6.48
C LEU A 85 13.31 0.08 7.65
N ALA A 86 13.37 -0.44 8.88
CA ALA A 86 13.38 0.35 10.09
C ALA A 86 14.82 0.61 10.55
N THR A 87 15.17 1.87 10.78
CA THR A 87 16.48 2.23 11.34
C THR A 87 16.36 3.35 12.36
N SER A 88 17.08 3.21 13.47
CA SER A 88 17.35 4.29 14.43
C SER A 88 18.58 5.11 14.06
N LYS A 89 19.37 4.64 13.07
CA LYS A 89 20.62 5.27 12.63
C LYS A 89 20.54 5.66 11.16
N THR A 90 20.10 6.89 10.90
CA THR A 90 19.95 7.43 9.54
C THR A 90 21.23 7.40 8.71
N SER A 91 22.42 7.34 9.35
CA SER A 91 23.70 7.24 8.65
C SER A 91 23.88 5.95 7.84
N THR A 92 23.19 4.84 8.17
CA THR A 92 23.26 3.58 7.38
C THR A 92 22.14 3.47 6.36
N MET A 93 21.12 4.32 6.48
CA MET A 93 19.89 4.28 5.68
C MET A 93 20.17 4.42 4.19
N GLN A 94 21.12 5.26 3.79
CA GLN A 94 21.52 5.39 2.38
C GLN A 94 22.03 4.06 1.81
N LYS A 95 22.88 3.33 2.56
CA LYS A 95 23.42 2.04 2.13
C LYS A 95 22.31 0.99 2.03
N GLU A 96 21.43 0.94 3.02
CA GLU A 96 20.32 -0.03 3.08
C GLU A 96 19.30 0.21 1.96
N LEU A 97 18.93 1.47 1.71
CA LEU A 97 18.07 1.85 0.59
C LEU A 97 18.72 1.53 -0.76
N GLN A 98 20.03 1.79 -0.90
CA GLN A 98 20.77 1.44 -2.12
C GLN A 98 20.77 -0.08 -2.35
N GLN A 99 20.98 -0.87 -1.30
CA GLN A 99 20.93 -2.32 -1.39
C GLN A 99 19.54 -2.80 -1.84
N ALA A 100 18.47 -2.29 -1.24
CA ALA A 100 17.10 -2.63 -1.65
C ALA A 100 16.81 -2.16 -3.09
N GLY A 101 17.32 -1.00 -3.49
CA GLY A 101 17.25 -0.51 -4.87
C GLY A 101 17.93 -1.47 -5.85
N ASN A 102 19.11 -1.99 -5.51
CA ASN A 102 19.82 -2.98 -6.32
C ASN A 102 19.05 -4.31 -6.43
N GLU A 103 18.24 -4.65 -5.42
CA GLU A 103 17.32 -5.80 -5.44
C GLU A 103 16.04 -5.53 -6.26
N GLY A 104 15.86 -4.31 -6.79
CA GLY A 104 14.74 -3.89 -7.63
C GLY A 104 13.57 -3.28 -6.87
N PHE A 105 13.73 -2.94 -5.59
CA PHE A 105 12.71 -2.23 -4.83
C PHE A 105 12.75 -0.72 -5.12
N LYS A 106 11.56 -0.11 -5.18
CA LYS A 106 11.38 1.35 -5.31
C LYS A 106 10.86 1.90 -3.99
N PHE A 107 11.43 3.00 -3.53
CA PHE A 107 10.88 3.73 -2.38
C PHE A 107 9.47 4.25 -2.70
N VAL A 108 8.51 4.03 -1.79
CA VAL A 108 7.11 4.46 -1.95
C VAL A 108 6.54 5.22 -0.76
N GLY A 109 7.19 5.18 0.40
CA GLY A 109 6.73 5.90 1.58
C GLY A 109 7.73 5.87 2.72
N VAL A 110 7.57 6.79 3.67
CA VAL A 110 8.35 6.83 4.90
C VAL A 110 7.45 7.27 6.04
N THR A 111 7.71 6.74 7.22
CA THR A 111 7.03 7.16 8.45
C THR A 111 7.98 7.08 9.65
N VAL A 112 7.63 7.75 10.74
CA VAL A 112 8.41 7.77 11.98
C VAL A 112 7.49 7.37 13.14
N PRO A 113 7.30 6.07 13.41
CA PRO A 113 6.63 5.64 14.62
C PRO A 113 7.51 5.90 15.85
N LYS A 114 6.85 6.03 17.00
CA LYS A 114 7.51 5.78 18.28
C LYS A 114 7.53 4.27 18.48
N THR A 115 8.67 3.72 18.89
CA THR A 115 8.74 2.30 19.25
C THR A 115 8.26 2.10 20.68
N ALA A 116 7.81 0.88 20.98
CA ALA A 116 7.41 0.48 22.34
C ALA A 116 8.50 0.70 23.40
N PHE A 117 9.78 0.81 22.99
CA PHE A 117 10.93 1.08 23.87
C PHE A 117 11.39 2.54 23.89
N GLY A 118 10.58 3.48 23.37
CA GLY A 118 10.84 4.92 23.47
C GLY A 118 11.84 5.48 22.45
N GLY A 119 12.26 4.69 21.46
CA GLY A 119 13.09 5.14 20.35
C GLY A 119 12.25 5.69 19.19
N LYS A 120 12.76 6.69 18.47
CA LYS A 120 12.22 7.06 17.15
C LYS A 120 12.96 6.25 16.11
N GLU A 121 12.21 5.49 15.31
CA GLU A 121 12.76 4.79 14.15
C GLU A 121 12.20 5.41 12.89
N VAL A 122 13.03 5.54 11.87
CA VAL A 122 12.56 5.88 10.53
C VAL A 122 12.26 4.57 9.82
N VAL A 123 11.03 4.42 9.35
CA VAL A 123 10.59 3.25 8.58
C VAL A 123 10.41 3.67 7.12
N SER A 124 11.26 3.15 6.24
CA SER A 124 11.06 3.26 4.80
C SER A 124 10.26 2.08 4.27
N ILE A 125 9.29 2.38 3.42
CA ILE A 125 8.43 1.41 2.75
C ILE A 125 8.87 1.37 1.30
N LEU A 126 9.30 0.19 0.85
CA LEU A 126 9.69 -0.03 -0.54
C LEU A 126 8.79 -1.07 -1.19
N ARG A 127 8.56 -0.90 -2.49
CA ARG A 127 7.72 -1.75 -3.32
C ARG A 127 8.50 -2.24 -4.53
N LYS A 128 8.43 -3.54 -4.80
CA LYS A 128 8.91 -4.16 -6.02
C LYS A 128 7.73 -4.72 -6.80
N GLU A 129 7.75 -4.54 -8.11
CA GLU A 129 6.80 -5.18 -9.01
C GLU A 129 7.25 -6.61 -9.29
N MET A 130 6.37 -7.57 -9.03
CA MET A 130 6.60 -8.98 -9.28
C MET A 130 6.16 -9.28 -10.72
N ARG A 131 7.07 -9.84 -11.52
CA ARG A 131 6.68 -10.40 -12.83
C ARG A 131 5.78 -11.62 -12.59
N ARG A 132 4.68 -11.67 -13.33
CA ARG A 132 3.80 -12.84 -13.41
C ARG A 132 4.49 -13.99 -14.13
#